data_AF-A0A523YDF0-F1
#
_entry.id   AF-A0A523YDF0-F1
#
_cell.length_a   1.000
_cell.length_b   1.000
_cell.length_c   1.000
_cell.angle_alpha   90.00
_cell.angle_beta   90.00
_cell.angle_gamma   90.00
#
_symmetry.space_group_name_H-M   'P 1'
#
loop_
_entity.id
_entity.type
_entity.pdbx_description
1 polymer ?
#
loop_
_entity_poly.entity_id
_entity_poly.type
_entity_poly.pdbx_seq_one_letter_code
_entity_poly.pdbx_strand_id
1 'polypeptide(L)'
;MASILDEPTSIPAVDEKLVTVNPGDVWPLPYRGSRYTVKKVDDRLKVCWTRLDVKHDASSLPERLIKAMGTHKGDQRGRFMVTPHGEVIARREIRDGFWQSVYLGKLDGVLDFLGFELDPSGLKTGNLWPGLHFIHGEEFAVWNRAGNQDYLYWTRRGLYFRAIERYPDICAEVRKIRPRCGRIYITENGHIWMNLPRSEVSRSFQAEFFTLLDEDKKKLSDGKHDILLRSIYDRVSATGCYPVYLGEISDFDSGVAPRTHFLAGTHFGVGGEDVYDGDDFGGKSWRKMKRDY
;
A
#
# COMPACT_ATOMS: atom_id res chain seq x y z
N MET A 1 20.75 2.97 4.64
CA MET A 1 20.39 1.56 4.39
C MET A 1 19.17 1.27 5.25
N ALA A 2 18.17 0.56 4.73
CA ALA A 2 16.95 0.28 5.50
C ALA A 2 17.22 -0.66 6.69
N SER A 3 16.41 -0.56 7.75
CA SER A 3 16.51 -1.36 8.97
C SER A 3 15.14 -1.64 9.57
N ILE A 4 15.04 -2.66 10.41
CA ILE A 4 13.87 -2.92 11.25
C ILE A 4 14.19 -2.52 12.68
N LEU A 5 13.49 -1.50 13.17
CA LEU A 5 13.58 -1.01 14.54
C LEU A 5 12.65 -1.83 15.44
N ASP A 6 13.19 -2.24 16.59
CA ASP A 6 12.47 -2.97 17.64
C ASP A 6 11.72 -1.96 18.52
N GLU A 7 10.67 -1.36 17.94
CA GLU A 7 9.89 -0.29 18.53
C GLU A 7 8.41 -0.66 18.57
N PRO A 8 7.68 -0.30 19.64
CA PRO A 8 6.24 -0.47 19.69
C PRO A 8 5.53 0.49 18.73
N THR A 9 4.30 0.15 18.36
CA THR A 9 3.39 1.06 17.64
C THR A 9 2.07 1.21 18.38
N SER A 10 1.47 2.39 18.30
CA SER A 10 0.12 2.65 18.82
C SER A 10 -0.85 2.74 17.65
N ILE A 11 -1.89 1.91 17.68
CA ILE A 11 -2.92 1.89 16.63
C ILE A 11 -4.30 2.11 17.24
N PRO A 12 -5.17 2.88 16.56
CA PRO A 12 -6.58 2.96 16.93
C PRO A 12 -7.25 1.64 16.54
N ALA A 13 -7.52 0.81 17.55
CA ALA A 13 -8.20 -0.46 17.36
C ALA A 13 -9.70 -0.26 17.14
N VAL A 14 -10.48 -1.31 17.42
CA VAL A 14 -11.94 -1.26 17.34
C VAL A 14 -12.50 -0.15 18.24
N ASP A 15 -13.44 0.61 17.72
CA ASP A 15 -14.05 1.80 18.36
C ASP A 15 -13.02 2.87 18.77
N GLU A 16 -11.95 3.01 17.97
CA GLU A 16 -10.88 4.00 18.12
C GLU A 16 -10.07 3.90 19.42
N LYS A 17 -10.24 2.80 20.18
CA LYS A 17 -9.46 2.56 21.38
C LYS A 17 -7.99 2.33 21.00
N LEU A 18 -7.11 3.18 21.50
CA LEU A 18 -5.67 3.02 21.28
C LEU A 18 -5.15 1.74 21.93
N VAL A 19 -4.45 0.93 21.15
CA VAL A 19 -3.74 -0.28 21.58
C VAL A 19 -2.28 -0.13 21.21
N THR A 20 -1.40 -0.41 22.17
CA THR A 20 0.04 -0.51 21.91
C THR A 20 0.37 -1.95 21.54
N VAL A 21 1.11 -2.12 20.45
CA VAL A 21 1.54 -3.42 19.92
C VAL A 21 3.06 -3.44 19.92
N ASN A 22 3.66 -4.38 20.62
CA ASN A 22 5.12 -4.55 20.68
C ASN A 22 5.57 -5.57 19.62
N PRO A 23 6.82 -5.50 19.14
CA PRO A 23 7.37 -6.53 18.27
C PRO A 23 7.21 -7.94 18.87
N GLY A 24 6.64 -8.85 18.09
CA GLY A 24 6.26 -10.20 18.52
C GLY A 24 4.81 -10.39 18.93
N ASP A 25 4.10 -9.30 19.23
CA ASP A 25 2.67 -9.35 19.55
C ASP A 25 1.83 -9.70 18.32
N VAL A 26 0.65 -10.27 18.59
CA VAL A 26 -0.36 -10.50 17.55
C VAL A 26 -0.86 -9.15 17.06
N TRP A 27 -0.81 -8.96 15.74
CA TRP A 27 -1.37 -7.77 15.14
C TRP A 27 -2.91 -7.85 15.17
N PRO A 28 -3.61 -6.89 15.80
CA PRO A 28 -5.00 -7.09 16.22
C PRO A 28 -6.06 -6.63 15.18
N LEU A 29 -5.64 -6.09 14.04
CA LEU A 29 -6.53 -5.52 13.01
C LEU A 29 -6.26 -6.14 11.63
N PRO A 30 -7.18 -6.02 10.65
CA PRO A 30 -6.80 -6.17 9.26
C PRO A 30 -5.66 -5.22 8.91
N TYR A 31 -4.76 -5.67 8.04
CA TYR A 31 -3.65 -4.86 7.57
C TYR A 31 -3.52 -4.96 6.06
N ARG A 32 -2.99 -3.88 5.51
CA ARG A 32 -2.72 -3.67 4.08
C ARG A 32 -1.47 -2.80 4.01
N GLY A 33 -0.87 -2.72 2.83
CA GLY A 33 0.35 -1.94 2.63
C GLY A 33 1.17 -2.47 1.46
N SER A 34 2.40 -1.99 1.37
CA SER A 34 3.38 -2.47 0.42
C SER A 34 3.79 -3.89 0.75
N ARG A 35 3.71 -4.79 -0.24
CA ARG A 35 3.97 -6.22 -0.04
C ARG A 35 5.32 -6.62 -0.58
N TYR A 36 6.06 -7.33 0.27
CA TYR A 36 7.38 -7.86 -0.05
C TYR A 36 7.48 -9.33 0.35
N THR A 37 8.52 -10.01 -0.13
CA THR A 37 8.81 -11.39 0.27
C THR A 37 10.30 -11.58 0.47
N VAL A 38 10.70 -12.20 1.59
CA VAL A 38 12.07 -12.69 1.77
C VAL A 38 12.20 -14.07 1.16
N LYS A 39 13.11 -14.22 0.19
CA LYS A 39 13.39 -15.50 -0.50
C LYS A 39 14.89 -15.77 -0.55
N LYS A 40 15.28 -17.04 -0.74
CA LYS A 40 16.65 -17.42 -1.07
C LYS A 40 16.88 -17.20 -2.57
N VAL A 41 17.91 -16.44 -2.93
CA VAL A 41 18.33 -16.12 -4.29
C VAL A 41 19.84 -16.26 -4.34
N ASP A 42 20.35 -17.17 -5.19
CA ASP A 42 21.78 -17.47 -5.29
C ASP A 42 22.43 -17.70 -3.92
N ASP A 43 21.79 -18.57 -3.13
CA ASP A 43 22.14 -18.92 -1.76
C ASP A 43 22.09 -17.81 -0.70
N ARG A 44 21.63 -16.60 -1.04
CA ARG A 44 21.48 -15.47 -0.10
C ARG A 44 20.02 -15.10 0.11
N LEU A 45 19.65 -14.66 1.32
CA LEU A 45 18.32 -14.11 1.56
C LEU A 45 18.24 -12.70 0.99
N LYS A 46 17.17 -12.43 0.23
CA LYS A 46 16.89 -11.11 -0.33
C LYS A 46 15.43 -10.75 -0.14
N VAL A 47 15.16 -9.45 0.04
CA VAL A 47 13.82 -8.90 -0.12
C VAL A 47 13.52 -8.86 -1.61
N CYS A 48 12.36 -9.38 -1.98
CA CYS A 48 11.89 -9.46 -3.36
C CYS A 48 10.53 -8.81 -3.46
N TRP A 49 10.31 -8.12 -4.58
CA TRP A 49 9.00 -7.79 -5.08
C TRP A 49 8.71 -8.67 -6.30
N THR A 50 7.54 -9.31 -6.33
CA THR A 50 7.20 -10.28 -7.39
C THR A 50 5.80 -10.01 -7.90
N ARG A 51 5.65 -10.03 -9.22
CA ARG A 51 4.36 -10.04 -9.89
C ARG A 51 4.43 -10.95 -11.11
N LEU A 52 3.50 -11.90 -11.19
CA LEU A 52 3.51 -12.95 -12.22
C LEU A 52 4.91 -13.60 -12.25
N ASP A 53 5.52 -13.68 -13.42
CA ASP A 53 6.85 -14.24 -13.61
C ASP A 53 7.99 -13.22 -13.45
N VAL A 54 7.65 -11.95 -13.16
CA VAL A 54 8.63 -10.88 -13.00
C VAL A 54 8.99 -10.73 -11.53
N LYS A 55 10.29 -10.77 -11.24
CA LYS A 55 10.86 -10.64 -9.90
C LYS A 55 11.93 -9.56 -9.90
N HIS A 56 11.82 -8.64 -8.95
CA HIS A 56 12.85 -7.65 -8.66
C HIS A 56 13.37 -7.88 -7.25
N ASP A 57 14.70 -7.96 -7.15
CA ASP A 57 15.40 -8.06 -5.86
C ASP A 57 15.71 -6.66 -5.36
N ALA A 58 15.57 -6.45 -4.05
CA ALA A 58 16.17 -5.30 -3.41
C ALA A 58 17.70 -5.41 -3.45
N SER A 59 18.38 -4.28 -3.65
CA SER A 59 19.85 -4.18 -3.69
C SER A 59 20.49 -4.61 -2.37
N SER A 60 19.77 -4.42 -1.25
CA SER A 60 20.19 -4.83 0.08
C SER A 60 19.01 -5.37 0.89
N LEU A 61 19.33 -6.23 1.85
CA LEU A 61 18.37 -6.71 2.84
C LEU A 61 18.37 -5.71 4.01
N PRO A 62 17.19 -5.26 4.50
CA PRO A 62 17.13 -4.40 5.65
C PRO A 62 17.82 -5.02 6.86
N GLU A 63 18.58 -4.22 7.58
CA GLU A 63 19.21 -4.65 8.81
C GLU A 63 18.15 -5.17 9.79
N ARG A 64 18.51 -6.20 10.56
CA ARG A 64 17.65 -6.84 11.58
C ARG A 64 16.37 -7.51 11.08
N LEU A 65 15.98 -7.39 9.81
CA LEU A 65 14.78 -8.06 9.27
C LEU A 65 14.79 -9.57 9.48
N ILE A 66 15.87 -10.25 9.10
CA ILE A 66 16.00 -11.71 9.26
C ILE A 66 15.95 -12.12 10.73
N LYS A 67 16.54 -11.31 11.61
CA LYS A 67 16.48 -11.55 13.06
C LYS A 67 15.05 -11.40 13.56
N ALA A 68 14.35 -10.31 13.23
CA ALA A 68 12.97 -10.06 13.63
C ALA A 68 12.02 -11.16 13.11
N MET A 69 12.16 -11.56 11.84
CA MET A 69 11.41 -12.68 11.26
C MET A 69 11.72 -13.98 12.00
N GLY A 70 13.00 -14.34 12.18
CA GLY A 70 13.37 -15.56 12.92
C GLY A 70 12.83 -15.59 14.36
N THR A 71 12.90 -14.46 15.07
CA THR A 71 12.46 -14.35 16.48
C THR A 71 10.94 -14.36 16.62
N HIS A 72 10.22 -13.62 15.79
CA HIS A 72 8.78 -13.39 15.99
C HIS A 72 7.88 -14.20 15.05
N LYS A 73 8.34 -14.46 13.81
CA LYS A 73 7.64 -15.31 12.83
C LYS A 73 7.97 -16.80 13.02
N GLY A 74 9.17 -17.12 13.51
CA GLY A 74 9.68 -18.49 13.56
C GLY A 74 10.24 -19.01 12.22
N ASP A 75 10.25 -18.17 11.18
CA ASP A 75 10.86 -18.40 9.88
C ASP A 75 11.54 -17.12 9.41
N GLN A 76 12.70 -17.24 8.77
CA GLN A 76 13.48 -16.15 8.20
C GLN A 76 13.04 -15.77 6.77
N ARG A 77 12.06 -16.48 6.22
CA ARG A 77 11.54 -16.32 4.87
C ARG A 77 10.04 -16.03 4.88
N GLY A 78 9.51 -15.76 3.69
CA GLY A 78 8.08 -15.56 3.48
C GLY A 78 7.71 -14.10 3.34
N ARG A 79 6.40 -13.84 3.35
CA ARG A 79 5.83 -12.54 3.03
C ARG A 79 5.77 -11.62 4.24
N PHE A 80 5.93 -10.34 4.00
CA PHE A 80 5.62 -9.28 4.96
C PHE A 80 5.00 -8.09 4.23
N MET A 81 4.29 -7.26 5.00
CA MET A 81 3.74 -5.99 4.53
C MET A 81 4.30 -4.83 5.34
N VAL A 82 4.39 -3.67 4.71
CA VAL A 82 4.78 -2.41 5.34
C VAL A 82 3.64 -1.40 5.15
N THR A 83 3.14 -0.86 6.25
CA THR A 83 2.08 0.16 6.22
C THR A 83 2.67 1.57 5.94
N PRO A 84 1.85 2.59 5.63
CA PRO A 84 2.27 3.99 5.54
C PRO A 84 2.85 4.56 6.84
N HIS A 85 2.66 3.87 7.96
CA HIS A 85 3.25 4.22 9.25
C HIS A 85 4.53 3.44 9.53
N GLY A 86 5.12 2.81 8.51
CA GLY A 86 6.33 2.00 8.61
C GLY A 86 6.13 0.68 9.35
N GLU A 87 4.91 0.22 9.61
CA GLU A 87 4.70 -0.98 10.43
C GLU A 87 4.93 -2.25 9.62
N VAL A 88 5.83 -3.11 10.10
CA VAL A 88 6.22 -4.32 9.41
C VAL A 88 5.45 -5.49 10.00
N ILE A 89 4.57 -6.10 9.20
CA ILE A 89 3.64 -7.13 9.65
C ILE A 89 3.82 -8.38 8.79
N ALA A 90 4.00 -9.53 9.43
CA ALA A 90 4.12 -10.83 8.77
C ALA A 90 3.06 -11.80 9.29
N ARG A 91 3.00 -13.02 8.73
CA ARG A 91 2.20 -14.12 9.28
C ARG A 91 3.09 -15.24 9.79
N ARG A 92 2.71 -15.84 10.92
CA ARG A 92 3.30 -17.06 11.44
C ARG A 92 2.26 -18.16 11.56
N GLU A 93 2.66 -19.38 11.25
CA GLU A 93 1.83 -20.56 11.50
C GLU A 93 1.86 -20.84 13.00
N ILE A 94 0.68 -21.05 13.60
CA ILE A 94 0.58 -21.46 15.00
C ILE A 94 0.47 -22.97 15.08
N ARG A 95 -0.49 -23.54 14.33
CA ARG A 95 -0.84 -24.97 14.39
C ARG A 95 -1.72 -25.35 13.21
N ASP A 96 -1.53 -26.54 12.66
CA ASP A 96 -2.45 -27.21 11.72
C ASP A 96 -2.94 -26.31 10.55
N GLY A 97 -2.04 -25.49 9.96
CA GLY A 97 -2.38 -24.58 8.87
C GLY A 97 -3.12 -23.30 9.29
N PHE A 98 -3.28 -23.03 10.59
CA PHE A 98 -3.78 -21.75 11.10
C PHE A 98 -2.65 -20.73 11.22
N TRP A 99 -2.88 -19.56 10.64
CA TRP A 99 -1.93 -18.45 10.60
C TRP A 99 -2.45 -17.28 11.43
N GLN A 100 -1.53 -16.57 12.07
CA GLN A 100 -1.81 -15.28 12.69
C GLN A 100 -0.84 -14.22 12.21
N SER A 101 -1.33 -12.98 12.16
CA SER A 101 -0.51 -11.81 11.92
C SER A 101 0.33 -11.45 13.15
N VAL A 102 1.60 -11.15 12.92
CA VAL A 102 2.56 -10.78 13.95
C VAL A 102 3.25 -9.49 13.54
N TYR A 103 3.40 -8.57 14.50
CA TYR A 103 4.14 -7.34 14.32
C TYR A 103 5.65 -7.59 14.47
N LEU A 104 6.47 -7.10 13.54
CA LEU A 104 7.92 -7.31 13.53
C LEU A 104 8.73 -6.07 13.95
N GLY A 105 8.12 -4.88 13.99
CA GLY A 105 8.80 -3.61 14.26
C GLY A 105 8.48 -2.52 13.22
N LYS A 106 9.25 -1.44 13.26
CA LYS A 106 9.15 -0.32 12.29
C LYS A 106 10.23 -0.44 11.22
N LEU A 107 9.85 -0.20 9.96
CA LEU A 107 10.81 0.05 8.89
C LEU A 107 11.38 1.46 9.07
N ASP A 108 12.70 1.55 9.12
CA ASP A 108 13.46 2.79 9.03
C ASP A 108 14.27 2.79 7.73
N GLY A 109 14.29 3.93 7.04
CA GLY A 109 14.87 4.10 5.72
C GLY A 109 14.09 3.42 4.57
N VAL A 110 14.63 3.54 3.37
CA VAL A 110 13.97 3.17 2.10
C VAL A 110 14.50 1.85 1.55
N LEU A 111 13.60 0.97 1.12
CA LEU A 111 13.97 -0.23 0.38
C LEU A 111 14.45 0.16 -1.03
N ASP A 112 15.66 -0.25 -1.38
CA ASP A 112 16.25 0.05 -2.68
C ASP A 112 16.02 -1.11 -3.66
N PHE A 113 15.25 -0.86 -4.73
CA PHE A 113 15.03 -1.80 -5.82
C PHE A 113 15.60 -1.22 -7.10
N LEU A 114 16.53 -1.95 -7.73
CA LEU A 114 17.17 -1.50 -8.97
C LEU A 114 16.12 -1.14 -10.03
N GLY A 115 16.22 0.10 -10.53
CA GLY A 115 15.35 0.62 -11.58
C GLY A 115 14.03 1.22 -11.09
N PHE A 116 13.79 1.29 -9.77
CA PHE A 116 12.64 1.98 -9.19
C PHE A 116 13.10 3.03 -8.18
N GLU A 117 12.28 4.05 -7.97
CA GLU A 117 12.49 5.07 -6.94
C GLU A 117 11.28 5.04 -5.99
N LEU A 118 11.47 4.53 -4.77
CA LEU A 118 10.38 4.35 -3.80
C LEU A 118 10.14 5.57 -2.92
N ASP A 119 11.12 6.46 -2.86
CA ASP A 119 11.10 7.72 -2.11
C ASP A 119 11.58 8.89 -3.02
N PRO A 120 10.90 9.12 -4.16
CA PRO A 120 11.31 10.12 -5.12
C PRO A 120 11.12 11.55 -4.62
N SER A 121 12.04 12.44 -5.01
CA SER A 121 11.91 13.87 -4.75
C SER A 121 11.57 14.67 -6.01
N GLY A 122 10.86 15.79 -5.85
CA GLY A 122 10.59 16.74 -6.94
C GLY A 122 9.56 16.28 -7.98
N LEU A 123 8.77 15.26 -7.68
CA LEU A 123 7.63 14.88 -8.52
C LEU A 123 6.48 15.88 -8.37
N LYS A 124 5.77 16.10 -9.47
CA LYS A 124 4.52 16.87 -9.50
C LYS A 124 3.34 15.93 -9.67
N THR A 125 2.20 16.34 -9.14
CA THR A 125 0.93 15.68 -9.41
C THR A 125 0.72 15.51 -10.92
N GLY A 126 0.37 14.30 -11.36
CA GLY A 126 0.22 13.96 -12.78
C GLY A 126 1.44 13.28 -13.40
N ASN A 127 2.62 13.35 -12.80
CA ASN A 127 3.79 12.58 -13.26
C ASN A 127 3.55 11.07 -13.18
N LEU A 128 4.27 10.31 -13.99
CA LEU A 128 4.33 8.85 -13.84
C LEU A 128 4.97 8.49 -12.50
N TRP A 129 4.34 7.58 -11.77
CA TRP A 129 4.89 7.05 -10.53
C TRP A 129 6.16 6.22 -10.82
N PRO A 130 7.33 6.54 -10.23
CA PRO A 130 8.58 5.82 -10.53
C PRO A 130 8.83 4.59 -9.62
N GLY A 131 7.94 4.34 -8.65
CA GLY A 131 8.06 3.19 -7.75
C GLY A 131 7.42 1.92 -8.30
N LEU A 132 7.10 0.99 -7.40
CA LEU A 132 6.48 -0.29 -7.78
C LEU A 132 5.01 -0.10 -8.14
N HIS A 133 4.56 -0.64 -9.28
CA HIS A 133 3.22 -0.40 -9.82
C HIS A 133 2.16 -1.39 -9.36
N PHE A 134 2.49 -2.32 -8.46
CA PHE A 134 1.56 -3.37 -8.03
C PHE A 134 1.80 -3.74 -6.58
N ILE A 135 0.71 -3.84 -5.82
CA ILE A 135 0.76 -4.25 -4.41
C ILE A 135 1.78 -3.40 -3.62
N HIS A 136 1.84 -2.11 -3.96
CA HIS A 136 2.73 -1.13 -3.36
C HIS A 136 1.87 0.01 -2.84
N GLY A 137 1.88 0.17 -1.53
CA GLY A 137 1.04 1.07 -0.77
C GLY A 137 -0.28 0.49 -0.28
N GLU A 138 -0.81 1.14 0.74
CA GLU A 138 -2.10 0.87 1.35
C GLU A 138 -3.24 1.38 0.47
N GLU A 139 -4.19 0.50 0.15
CA GLU A 139 -5.23 0.79 -0.84
C GLU A 139 -6.44 1.54 -0.25
N PHE A 140 -6.63 2.81 -0.61
CA PHE A 140 -7.83 3.58 -0.28
C PHE A 140 -8.62 3.95 -1.54
N ALA A 141 -9.85 4.42 -1.36
CA ALA A 141 -10.70 4.91 -2.42
C ALA A 141 -11.30 6.26 -2.04
N VAL A 142 -11.22 7.22 -2.96
CA VAL A 142 -11.96 8.47 -2.90
C VAL A 142 -13.30 8.27 -3.57
N TRP A 143 -14.37 8.73 -2.93
CA TRP A 143 -15.73 8.61 -3.43
C TRP A 143 -16.37 9.97 -3.70
N ASN A 144 -17.37 9.99 -4.59
CA ASN A 144 -18.14 11.19 -4.90
C ASN A 144 -19.60 11.02 -4.45
N ARG A 145 -19.80 10.75 -3.16
CA ARG A 145 -21.13 10.58 -2.56
C ARG A 145 -21.41 11.71 -1.56
N ALA A 146 -22.57 12.34 -1.67
CA ALA A 146 -23.01 13.36 -0.72
C ALA A 146 -22.90 12.87 0.73
N GLY A 147 -22.38 13.72 1.61
CA GLY A 147 -22.15 13.43 3.03
C GLY A 147 -20.90 12.62 3.35
N ASN A 148 -20.15 12.17 2.34
CA ASN A 148 -19.02 11.24 2.48
C ASN A 148 -17.81 11.69 1.64
N GLN A 149 -17.75 12.98 1.29
CA GLN A 149 -16.82 13.48 0.29
C GLN A 149 -15.39 13.59 0.82
N ASP A 150 -15.20 13.74 2.13
CA ASP A 150 -13.86 14.01 2.65
C ASP A 150 -13.31 12.83 3.44
N TYR A 151 -13.84 11.61 3.23
CA TYR A 151 -13.25 10.41 3.81
C TYR A 151 -12.62 9.56 2.72
N LEU A 152 -11.53 8.90 3.10
CA LEU A 152 -10.96 7.79 2.34
C LEU A 152 -11.66 6.50 2.75
N TYR A 153 -11.88 5.61 1.78
CA TYR A 153 -12.60 4.35 2.01
C TYR A 153 -11.75 3.16 1.64
N TRP A 154 -11.76 2.13 2.47
CA TRP A 154 -11.29 0.80 2.10
C TRP A 154 -12.48 -0.09 1.77
N THR A 155 -12.43 -0.73 0.59
CA THR A 155 -13.48 -1.65 0.12
C THR A 155 -12.99 -3.09 0.19
N ARG A 156 -13.75 -3.98 0.83
CA ARG A 156 -13.38 -5.39 0.96
C ARG A 156 -14.60 -6.30 0.94
N ARG A 157 -14.74 -7.16 -0.07
CA ARG A 157 -15.87 -8.12 -0.22
C ARG A 157 -17.27 -7.50 -0.04
N GLY A 158 -17.45 -6.27 -0.54
CA GLY A 158 -18.71 -5.53 -0.38
C GLY A 158 -18.89 -4.84 0.98
N LEU A 159 -17.90 -4.94 1.88
CA LEU A 159 -17.78 -4.10 3.07
C LEU A 159 -17.02 -2.82 2.74
N TYR A 160 -17.33 -1.77 3.50
CA TYR A 160 -16.83 -0.42 3.31
C TYR A 160 -16.41 0.13 4.66
N PHE A 161 -15.13 0.48 4.78
CA PHE A 161 -14.57 1.04 5.99
C PHE A 161 -14.05 2.43 5.68
N ARG A 162 -14.45 3.43 6.46
CA ARG A 162 -13.94 4.80 6.30
C ARG A 162 -12.63 4.97 7.06
N ALA A 163 -11.83 5.95 6.67
CA ALA A 163 -10.77 6.47 7.51
C ALA A 163 -11.35 7.12 8.79
N ILE A 164 -10.55 7.16 9.85
CA ILE A 164 -10.89 7.84 11.11
C ILE A 164 -10.95 9.35 10.86
N GLU A 165 -9.89 9.92 10.29
CA GLU A 165 -9.84 11.33 9.93
C GLU A 165 -10.48 11.62 8.57
N ARG A 166 -10.73 12.92 8.35
CA ARG A 166 -11.13 13.48 7.06
C ARG A 166 -9.90 13.96 6.30
N TYR A 167 -9.94 13.82 4.98
CA TYR A 167 -8.91 14.15 4.01
C TYR A 167 -9.48 14.99 2.84
N PRO A 168 -10.05 16.19 3.10
CA PRO A 168 -10.61 17.03 2.05
C PRO A 168 -9.61 17.37 0.94
N ASP A 169 -8.34 17.59 1.26
CA ASP A 169 -7.35 18.04 0.27
C ASP A 169 -6.97 16.90 -0.69
N ILE A 170 -6.68 15.70 -0.17
CA ILE A 170 -6.44 14.50 -1.00
C ILE A 170 -7.66 14.22 -1.88
N CYS A 171 -8.86 14.26 -1.29
CA CYS A 171 -10.10 14.00 -2.02
C CYS A 171 -10.35 15.04 -3.13
N ALA A 172 -10.02 16.32 -2.89
CA ALA A 172 -10.10 17.38 -3.88
C ALA A 172 -9.10 17.17 -5.02
N GLU A 173 -7.84 16.84 -4.70
CA GLU A 173 -6.80 16.63 -5.72
C GLU A 173 -7.14 15.42 -6.62
N VAL A 174 -7.63 14.33 -6.04
CA VAL A 174 -8.09 13.17 -6.81
C VAL A 174 -9.26 13.54 -7.73
N ARG A 175 -10.21 14.37 -7.27
CA ARG A 175 -11.34 14.83 -8.11
C ARG A 175 -10.92 15.75 -9.24
N LYS A 176 -9.95 16.62 -8.98
CA LYS A 176 -9.37 17.51 -9.98
C LYS A 176 -8.77 16.72 -11.15
N ILE A 177 -8.11 15.60 -10.88
CA ILE A 177 -7.49 14.76 -11.91
C ILE A 177 -8.49 13.76 -12.51
N ARG A 178 -9.29 13.11 -11.67
CA ARG A 178 -10.25 12.06 -12.05
C ARG A 178 -11.60 12.33 -11.37
N PRO A 179 -12.58 12.98 -12.04
CA PRO A 179 -13.84 13.40 -11.42
C PRO A 179 -14.71 12.23 -10.93
N ARG A 180 -14.55 11.05 -11.55
CA ARG A 180 -15.19 9.79 -11.11
C ARG A 180 -14.57 9.21 -9.84
N CYS A 181 -13.51 9.84 -9.35
CA CYS A 181 -12.69 9.40 -8.23
C CYS A 181 -12.17 7.98 -8.47
N GLY A 182 -11.80 7.27 -7.41
CA GLY A 182 -11.32 5.91 -7.53
C GLY A 182 -10.28 5.58 -6.49
N ARG A 183 -9.55 4.50 -6.78
CA ARG A 183 -8.56 3.93 -5.87
C ARG A 183 -7.23 4.68 -5.93
N ILE A 184 -6.70 4.97 -4.76
CA ILE A 184 -5.37 5.51 -4.51
C ILE A 184 -4.57 4.53 -3.65
N TYR A 185 -3.26 4.70 -3.63
CA TYR A 185 -2.32 3.90 -2.87
C TYR A 185 -1.38 4.85 -2.14
N ILE A 186 -1.18 4.61 -0.85
CA ILE A 186 -0.28 5.39 0.00
C ILE A 186 0.89 4.48 0.39
N THR A 187 2.12 4.79 -0.01
CA THR A 187 3.30 3.94 0.26
C THR A 187 3.77 4.06 1.71
N GLU A 188 4.68 3.18 2.10
CA GLU A 188 5.39 3.24 3.39
C GLU A 188 6.21 4.53 3.58
N ASN A 189 6.54 5.22 2.48
CA ASN A 189 7.25 6.50 2.48
C ASN A 189 6.28 7.69 2.32
N GLY A 190 4.97 7.47 2.48
CA GLY A 190 3.98 8.55 2.43
C GLY A 190 3.56 9.03 1.03
N HIS A 191 4.18 8.53 -0.05
CA HIS A 191 3.78 8.91 -1.40
C HIS A 191 2.41 8.37 -1.78
N ILE A 192 1.61 9.23 -2.42
CA ILE A 192 0.28 8.90 -2.91
C ILE A 192 0.33 8.75 -4.43
N TRP A 193 -0.17 7.62 -4.94
CA TRP A 193 -0.31 7.40 -6.37
C TRP A 193 -1.63 6.70 -6.70
N MET A 194 -2.03 6.75 -7.97
CA MET A 194 -3.27 6.13 -8.43
C MET A 194 -3.12 5.49 -9.80
N ASN A 195 -4.09 4.64 -10.13
CA ASN A 195 -4.24 4.15 -11.50
C ASN A 195 -5.26 5.02 -12.23
N LEU A 196 -4.77 5.74 -13.23
CA LEU A 196 -5.55 6.70 -13.99
C LEU A 196 -5.86 6.14 -15.40
N PRO A 197 -7.13 5.77 -15.68
CA PRO A 197 -7.55 5.45 -17.03
C PRO A 197 -7.46 6.70 -17.91
N ARG A 198 -6.92 6.56 -19.12
CA ARG A 198 -6.79 7.69 -20.07
C ARG A 198 -8.13 8.38 -20.37
N SER A 199 -9.22 7.62 -20.38
CA SER A 199 -10.57 8.11 -20.65
C SER A 199 -11.23 8.83 -19.47
N GLU A 200 -10.63 8.79 -18.27
CA GLU A 200 -11.21 9.34 -17.05
C GLU A 200 -10.46 10.57 -16.50
N VAL A 201 -9.43 11.02 -17.21
CA VAL A 201 -8.76 12.29 -16.93
C VAL A 201 -9.77 13.43 -17.09
N SER A 202 -9.79 14.35 -16.12
CA SER A 202 -10.68 15.51 -16.16
C SER A 202 -10.35 16.40 -17.36
N ARG A 203 -11.36 17.10 -17.89
CA ARG A 203 -11.16 18.04 -19.01
C ARG A 203 -10.20 19.17 -18.65
N SER A 204 -10.26 19.64 -17.40
CA SER A 204 -9.43 20.74 -16.92
C SER A 204 -7.96 20.34 -16.74
N PHE A 205 -7.68 19.06 -16.46
CA PHE A 205 -6.32 18.56 -16.23
C PHE A 205 -5.72 17.86 -17.47
N GLN A 206 -6.52 17.60 -18.51
CA GLN A 206 -6.12 16.77 -19.64
C GLN A 206 -4.88 17.29 -20.37
N ALA A 207 -4.80 18.59 -20.64
CA ALA A 207 -3.67 19.18 -21.36
C ALA A 207 -2.37 19.05 -20.55
N GLU A 208 -2.41 19.44 -19.27
CA GLU A 208 -1.29 19.32 -18.34
C GLU A 208 -0.82 17.88 -18.19
N PHE A 209 -1.75 16.94 -17.99
CA PHE A 209 -1.44 15.52 -17.86
C PHE A 209 -0.70 14.96 -19.07
N PHE A 210 -1.14 15.28 -20.30
CA PHE A 210 -0.46 14.77 -21.49
C PHE A 210 0.91 15.42 -21.72
N THR A 211 1.09 16.69 -21.36
CA THR A 211 2.41 17.32 -21.35
C THR A 211 3.36 16.60 -20.39
N LEU A 212 2.95 16.38 -19.14
CA LEU A 212 3.75 15.65 -18.14
C LEU A 212 4.05 14.22 -18.60
N LEU A 213 3.06 13.52 -19.14
CA LEU A 213 3.22 12.16 -19.64
C LEU A 213 4.26 12.07 -20.77
N ASP A 214 4.25 13.03 -21.69
CA ASP A 214 5.21 13.06 -22.80
C ASP A 214 6.62 13.43 -22.34
N GLU A 215 6.74 14.33 -21.35
CA GLU A 215 8.01 14.64 -20.70
C GLU A 215 8.59 13.43 -19.98
N ASP A 216 7.78 12.72 -19.20
CA ASP A 216 8.23 11.53 -18.46
C ASP A 216 8.62 10.40 -19.41
N LYS A 217 7.86 10.17 -20.48
CA LYS A 217 8.22 9.18 -21.51
C LYS A 217 9.56 9.49 -22.17
N LYS A 218 9.85 10.76 -22.47
CA LYS A 218 11.14 11.18 -23.04
C LYS A 218 12.27 10.88 -22.05
N LYS A 219 12.13 11.28 -20.79
CA LYS A 219 13.13 11.00 -19.74
C LYS A 219 13.39 9.50 -19.59
N LEU A 220 12.33 8.69 -19.60
CA LEU A 220 12.44 7.24 -19.48
C LEU A 220 13.07 6.56 -20.70
N SER A 221 13.06 7.21 -21.87
CA SER A 221 13.62 6.66 -23.12
C SER A 221 15.15 6.76 -23.22
N ASP A 222 15.82 7.43 -22.28
CA ASP A 222 17.27 7.64 -22.27
C ASP A 222 18.09 6.38 -21.89
N GLY A 223 17.51 5.18 -21.98
CA GLY A 223 18.16 3.87 -21.78
C GLY A 223 18.55 3.51 -20.34
N LYS A 224 18.47 4.46 -19.39
CA LYS A 224 18.75 4.23 -17.97
C LYS A 224 17.58 3.66 -17.18
N HIS A 225 16.39 3.60 -17.79
CA HIS A 225 15.13 3.31 -17.11
C HIS A 225 14.38 2.11 -17.71
N ASP A 226 15.09 1.17 -18.36
CA ASP A 226 14.47 0.04 -19.06
C ASP A 226 13.55 -0.81 -18.16
N ILE A 227 13.95 -1.05 -16.91
CA ILE A 227 13.14 -1.77 -15.92
C ILE A 227 11.84 -1.02 -15.60
N LEU A 228 11.95 0.28 -15.31
CA LEU A 228 10.80 1.11 -14.98
C LEU A 228 9.84 1.23 -16.16
N LEU A 229 10.38 1.51 -17.34
CA LEU A 229 9.61 1.64 -18.57
C LEU A 229 8.87 0.33 -18.89
N ARG A 230 9.54 -0.82 -18.74
CA ARG A 230 8.90 -2.12 -18.92
C ARG A 230 7.78 -2.35 -17.91
N SER A 231 8.00 -2.02 -16.64
CA SER A 231 7.00 -2.15 -15.58
C SER A 231 5.76 -1.26 -15.83
N ILE A 232 5.96 -0.03 -16.32
CA ILE A 232 4.88 0.88 -16.73
C ILE A 232 4.11 0.30 -17.92
N TYR A 233 4.81 -0.21 -18.94
CA TYR A 233 4.18 -0.83 -20.10
C TYR A 233 3.32 -2.03 -19.70
N ASP A 234 3.84 -2.91 -18.84
CA ASP A 234 3.10 -4.08 -18.34
C ASP A 234 1.88 -3.65 -17.51
N ARG A 235 1.98 -2.54 -16.76
CA ARG A 235 0.84 -1.95 -16.03
C ARG A 235 -0.25 -1.43 -16.95
N VAL A 236 0.12 -0.63 -17.94
CA VAL A 236 -0.81 -0.05 -18.92
C VAL A 236 -1.46 -1.18 -19.72
N SER A 237 -0.69 -2.18 -20.16
CA SER A 237 -1.21 -3.33 -20.90
C SER A 237 -2.19 -4.16 -20.08
N ALA A 238 -1.90 -4.40 -18.80
CA ALA A 238 -2.75 -5.21 -17.93
C ALA A 238 -4.03 -4.51 -17.45
N THR A 239 -4.05 -3.17 -17.39
CA THR A 239 -5.14 -2.43 -16.71
C THR A 239 -5.75 -1.28 -17.53
N GLY A 240 -5.14 -0.91 -18.66
CA GLY A 240 -5.51 0.29 -19.41
C GLY A 240 -5.26 1.60 -18.66
N CYS A 241 -4.53 1.56 -17.54
CA CYS A 241 -4.33 2.70 -16.63
C CYS A 241 -2.85 3.06 -16.53
N TYR A 242 -2.57 4.36 -16.48
CA TYR A 242 -1.25 4.88 -16.13
C TYR A 242 -1.09 4.96 -14.61
N PRO A 243 0.07 4.56 -14.05
CA PRO A 243 0.38 4.80 -12.66
C PRO A 243 0.82 6.26 -12.48
N VAL A 244 0.01 7.06 -11.79
CA VAL A 244 0.16 8.52 -11.72
C VAL A 244 0.36 8.95 -10.28
N TYR A 245 1.38 9.77 -10.05
CA TYR A 245 1.69 10.40 -8.77
C TYR A 245 0.68 11.50 -8.44
N LEU A 246 0.29 11.57 -7.17
CA LEU A 246 -0.68 12.55 -6.65
C LEU A 246 -0.03 13.59 -5.73
N GLY A 247 1.00 13.21 -4.98
CA GLY A 247 1.67 14.05 -3.98
C GLY A 247 2.15 13.20 -2.81
N GLU A 248 2.77 13.82 -1.82
CA GLU A 248 3.16 13.14 -0.58
C GLU A 248 2.09 13.41 0.50
N ILE A 249 1.86 12.46 1.41
CA ILE A 249 0.86 12.62 2.46
C ILE A 249 1.11 13.87 3.31
N SER A 250 2.38 14.23 3.51
CA SER A 250 2.84 15.43 4.22
C SER A 250 2.42 16.74 3.56
N ASP A 251 2.10 16.72 2.26
CA ASP A 251 1.61 17.89 1.50
C ASP A 251 0.11 18.14 1.72
N PHE A 252 -0.63 17.21 2.32
CA PHE A 252 -2.09 17.26 2.42
C PHE A 252 -2.60 17.20 3.85
N ASP A 253 -3.70 17.91 4.11
CA ASP A 253 -4.49 17.79 5.33
C ASP A 253 -3.63 17.92 6.61
N SER A 254 -3.55 16.87 7.44
CA SER A 254 -2.73 16.85 8.67
C SER A 254 -1.32 16.32 8.46
N GLY A 255 -0.96 15.88 7.26
CA GLY A 255 0.29 15.17 6.99
C GLY A 255 0.32 13.73 7.52
N VAL A 256 -0.77 13.24 8.12
CA VAL A 256 -0.82 11.92 8.77
C VAL A 256 -1.52 10.92 7.87
N ALA A 257 -0.87 9.77 7.65
CA ALA A 257 -1.47 8.70 6.87
C ALA A 257 -2.77 8.16 7.53
N PRO A 258 -3.79 7.85 6.71
CA PRO A 258 -5.09 7.39 7.19
C PRO A 258 -5.06 6.07 7.94
N ARG A 259 -5.79 6.02 9.05
CA ARG A 259 -6.16 4.78 9.74
C ARG A 259 -7.60 4.41 9.43
N THR A 260 -7.86 3.11 9.25
CA THR A 260 -9.22 2.62 9.00
C THR A 260 -10.01 2.51 10.30
N HIS A 261 -11.22 3.05 10.33
CA HIS A 261 -12.15 2.91 11.44
C HIS A 261 -12.84 1.53 11.41
N PHE A 262 -12.77 0.81 12.53
CA PHE A 262 -13.43 -0.49 12.73
C PHE A 262 -14.41 -0.44 13.90
N LEU A 263 -15.63 -0.93 13.71
CA LEU A 263 -16.66 -0.99 14.75
C LEU A 263 -16.69 -2.35 15.45
N ALA A 264 -17.12 -2.37 16.71
CA ALA A 264 -17.42 -3.60 17.44
C ALA A 264 -18.34 -4.54 16.64
N GLY A 265 -17.96 -5.81 16.51
CA GLY A 265 -18.68 -6.81 15.71
C GLY A 265 -18.22 -6.92 14.26
N THR A 266 -17.23 -6.14 13.83
CA THR A 266 -16.54 -6.39 12.55
C THR A 266 -15.78 -7.71 12.64
N HIS A 267 -16.13 -8.68 11.77
CA HIS A 267 -15.46 -9.98 11.71
C HIS A 267 -14.36 -10.00 10.66
N PHE A 268 -13.19 -10.52 11.04
CA PHE A 268 -12.01 -10.60 10.17
C PHE A 268 -11.66 -12.07 9.85
N GLY A 269 -11.19 -12.33 8.63
CA GLY A 269 -10.79 -13.68 8.20
C GLY A 269 -9.41 -14.11 8.71
N VAL A 270 -9.16 -15.42 8.72
CA VAL A 270 -7.98 -16.09 9.33
C VAL A 270 -7.08 -16.80 8.28
N GLY A 271 -7.13 -16.38 7.01
CA GLY A 271 -6.54 -17.10 5.88
C GLY A 271 -5.03 -17.38 5.97
N GLY A 272 -4.54 -18.34 5.16
CA GLY A 272 -3.16 -18.84 5.18
C GLY A 272 -2.07 -17.88 4.66
N GLU A 273 -0.81 -18.33 4.67
CA GLU A 273 0.37 -17.56 4.22
C GLU A 273 0.34 -17.22 2.71
N ASP A 274 -0.17 -18.16 1.92
CA ASP A 274 -0.26 -18.03 0.46
C ASP A 274 -1.53 -17.37 -0.03
N VAL A 275 -2.54 -17.23 0.83
CA VAL A 275 -3.83 -16.66 0.49
C VAL A 275 -3.64 -15.17 0.22
N TYR A 276 -3.82 -14.77 -1.04
CA TYR A 276 -4.06 -13.40 -1.42
C TYR A 276 -5.13 -12.87 -0.45
N ASP A 277 -4.90 -11.76 0.26
CA ASP A 277 -5.90 -11.25 1.21
C ASP A 277 -7.28 -10.98 0.57
N GLY A 278 -7.39 -11.07 -0.78
CA GLY A 278 -8.57 -11.31 -1.61
C GLY A 278 -9.50 -12.47 -1.25
N ASP A 279 -8.98 -13.60 -0.77
CA ASP A 279 -9.67 -14.88 -0.96
C ASP A 279 -10.17 -15.60 0.31
N ASP A 280 -9.96 -15.07 1.53
CA ASP A 280 -10.64 -15.59 2.75
C ASP A 280 -11.14 -14.53 3.75
N PHE A 281 -12.35 -14.02 3.52
CA PHE A 281 -13.21 -13.31 4.49
C PHE A 281 -14.62 -13.91 4.43
N GLY A 282 -14.93 -14.86 5.31
CA GLY A 282 -16.27 -15.43 5.44
C GLY A 282 -17.13 -14.61 6.40
N GLY A 283 -18.18 -13.96 5.89
CA GLY A 283 -19.15 -13.22 6.70
C GLY A 283 -20.50 -13.14 5.98
N LYS A 284 -21.61 -13.17 6.73
CA LYS A 284 -22.97 -13.23 6.17
C LYS A 284 -23.28 -12.03 5.24
N SER A 285 -23.96 -12.34 4.15
CA SER A 285 -24.48 -11.42 3.14
C SER A 285 -25.10 -10.12 3.71
N TRP A 286 -24.69 -9.01 3.09
CA TRP A 286 -25.03 -7.58 3.20
C TRP A 286 -26.50 -7.17 3.43
N ARG A 287 -27.48 -8.07 3.53
CA ARG A 287 -28.89 -7.67 3.63
C ARG A 287 -29.32 -7.09 4.99
N LYS A 288 -28.42 -6.92 5.97
CA LYS A 288 -28.82 -6.55 7.35
C LYS A 288 -27.98 -5.50 8.09
N MET A 289 -26.94 -4.90 7.50
CA MET A 289 -26.22 -3.81 8.19
C MET A 289 -26.78 -2.43 7.82
N LYS A 290 -27.07 -1.64 8.86
CA LYS A 290 -27.57 -0.26 8.76
C LYS A 290 -26.44 0.67 8.33
N ARG A 291 -26.80 1.73 7.60
CA ARG A 291 -25.93 2.88 7.37
C ARG A 291 -25.55 3.48 8.72
N ASP A 292 -24.28 3.78 8.93
CA ASP A 292 -23.89 4.72 9.98
C ASP A 292 -24.44 6.09 9.58
N TYR A 293 -25.29 6.62 10.46
CA TYR A 293 -25.80 8.00 10.40
C TYR A 293 -24.87 8.90 11.20
#